data_AF-A0A954ZH26-F1
#
_entry.id   AF-A0A954ZH26-F1
#
_cell.length_a   1.000
_cell.length_b   1.000
_cell.length_c   1.000
_cell.angle_alpha   90.00
_cell.angle_beta   90.00
_cell.angle_gamma   90.00
#
_symmetry.space_group_name_H-M   'P 1'
#
loop_
_entity.id
_entity.type
_entity.pdbx_description
1 polymer ?
#
loop_
_entity_poly.entity_id
_entity_poly.type
_entity_poly.pdbx_seq_one_letter_code
_entity_poly.pdbx_strand_id
1 'polypeptide(L)'
;MVPSFPSGVFRAAVLCGVMLTVVAPCEAQSRKPPVGNTRPLDLQAEKVQNEYLQNLAGLASEYEKAGDTEKSAEMLRQILKVRPDVDAVKNKLKEIEESIFDDNTKTMEIDPSKSWTSTGVLVEKDKPVRIEATGTYKFVVNDTLGPNGYQGSTAVQEFSKDLPIGSLIAVVAPANRNPKNKEEPDPTFVGEGKEITFKEGGLLLLRANVPSNAICTGKLKVKISGNYAPAR
;
A
#
# COMPACT_ATOMS: atom_id res chain seq x y z
N MET A 1 -49.82 -28.49 11.96
CA MET A 1 -51.07 -29.15 11.55
C MET A 1 -50.79 -29.93 10.28
N VAL A 2 -51.00 -31.23 10.35
CA VAL A 2 -50.76 -32.26 9.33
C VAL A 2 -51.84 -32.16 8.24
N PRO A 3 -51.56 -32.66 7.02
CA PRO A 3 -52.51 -33.59 6.38
C PRO A 3 -51.74 -34.85 5.92
N SER A 4 -51.96 -36.07 6.41
CA SER A 4 -53.14 -36.95 6.48
C SER A 4 -53.54 -37.59 5.14
N PHE A 5 -52.96 -38.79 4.89
CA PHE A 5 -53.54 -40.06 4.35
C PHE A 5 -54.34 -40.06 3.03
N PRO A 6 -54.40 -41.17 2.24
CA PRO A 6 -54.60 -42.58 2.65
C PRO A 6 -53.64 -43.61 1.97
N SER A 7 -53.16 -44.66 2.64
CA SER A 7 -53.79 -45.96 2.96
C SER A 7 -54.51 -46.66 1.80
N GLY A 8 -53.79 -47.53 1.10
CA GLY A 8 -54.34 -48.56 0.21
C GLY A 8 -53.70 -49.91 0.53
N VAL A 9 -54.47 -50.78 1.19
CA VAL A 9 -54.13 -52.17 1.52
C VAL A 9 -54.70 -53.05 0.40
N PHE A 10 -53.85 -53.85 -0.27
CA PHE A 10 -54.31 -55.01 -1.03
C PHE A 10 -53.49 -56.26 -0.72
N ARG A 11 -54.22 -57.37 -0.73
CA ARG A 11 -53.95 -58.68 -0.14
C ARG A 11 -52.86 -59.50 -0.83
N ALA A 12 -52.14 -60.25 0.00
CA ALA A 12 -51.77 -61.67 -0.10
C ALA A 12 -51.24 -62.26 -1.42
N ALA A 13 -50.03 -62.82 -1.37
CA ALA A 13 -49.80 -64.21 -1.73
C ALA A 13 -48.46 -64.71 -1.16
N VAL A 14 -48.55 -65.88 -0.55
CA VAL A 14 -47.49 -66.68 0.08
C VAL A 14 -46.59 -67.26 -1.01
N LEU A 15 -45.27 -67.18 -0.84
CA LEU A 15 -44.38 -68.24 -1.31
C LEU A 15 -43.16 -68.39 -0.41
N CYS A 16 -43.03 -69.64 0.02
CA CYS A 16 -42.08 -70.21 0.94
C CYS A 16 -40.66 -70.16 0.35
N GLY A 17 -39.69 -69.70 1.13
CA GLY A 17 -38.29 -69.66 0.74
C GLY A 17 -37.41 -69.45 1.97
N VAL A 18 -37.22 -70.52 2.74
CA VAL A 18 -36.28 -70.57 3.85
C VAL A 18 -34.87 -70.38 3.30
N MET A 19 -34.29 -69.19 3.49
CA MET A 19 -32.84 -69.01 3.54
C MET A 19 -32.48 -68.37 4.89
N LEU A 20 -31.82 -69.16 5.72
CA LEU A 20 -31.11 -68.69 6.91
C LEU A 20 -30.03 -67.68 6.46
N THR A 21 -30.30 -66.39 6.63
CA THR A 21 -29.25 -65.38 6.66
C THR A 21 -28.93 -65.08 8.12
N VAL A 22 -27.78 -65.57 8.56
CA VAL A 22 -27.15 -65.18 9.82
C VAL A 22 -26.82 -63.70 9.71
N VAL A 23 -27.60 -62.85 10.37
CA VAL A 23 -27.31 -61.41 10.48
C VAL A 23 -26.18 -61.28 11.50
N ALA A 24 -24.95 -61.25 11.02
CA ALA A 24 -23.84 -60.74 11.81
C ALA A 24 -24.02 -59.22 11.98
N PRO A 25 -23.96 -58.67 13.21
CA PRO A 25 -23.84 -57.23 13.36
C PRO A 25 -22.47 -56.83 12.83
N CYS A 26 -22.44 -56.23 11.65
CA CYS A 26 -21.27 -55.50 11.19
C CYS A 26 -21.23 -54.22 12.03
N GLU A 27 -20.69 -54.31 13.25
CA GLU A 27 -20.15 -53.15 13.94
C GLU A 27 -19.08 -52.58 13.02
N ALA A 28 -19.47 -51.56 12.26
CA ALA A 28 -18.55 -50.66 11.59
C ALA A 28 -17.75 -49.95 12.69
N GLN A 29 -16.70 -50.62 13.15
CA GLN A 29 -15.66 -49.99 13.96
C GLN A 29 -15.12 -48.83 13.14
N SER A 30 -15.55 -47.62 13.48
CA SER A 30 -14.87 -46.38 13.09
C SER A 30 -13.47 -46.47 13.67
N ARG A 31 -12.55 -47.10 12.92
CA ARG A 31 -11.11 -47.02 13.17
C ARG A 31 -10.79 -45.54 13.06
N LYS A 32 -10.57 -44.89 14.19
CA LYS A 32 -9.80 -43.64 14.23
C LYS A 32 -8.54 -43.90 13.39
N PRO A 33 -8.24 -43.06 12.38
CA PRO A 33 -7.03 -43.25 11.59
C PRO A 33 -5.85 -43.33 12.57
N PRO A 34 -4.92 -44.28 12.38
CA PRO A 34 -3.76 -44.39 13.25
C PRO A 34 -3.09 -43.01 13.27
N VAL A 35 -2.81 -42.49 14.46
CA VAL A 35 -2.05 -41.25 14.62
C VAL A 35 -0.63 -41.57 14.14
N GLY A 36 -0.44 -41.46 12.83
CA GLY A 36 0.81 -41.77 12.16
C GLY A 36 1.88 -40.82 12.65
N ASN A 37 3.08 -41.35 12.89
CA ASN A 37 4.25 -40.56 13.25
C ASN A 37 4.50 -39.51 12.15
N THR A 38 4.17 -38.24 12.40
CA THR A 38 4.30 -37.14 11.44
C THR A 38 5.73 -36.67 11.28
N ARG A 39 6.64 -37.05 12.19
CA ARG A 39 8.04 -36.59 12.20
C ARG A 39 8.76 -36.69 10.84
N PRO A 40 8.63 -37.76 10.05
CA PRO A 40 9.26 -37.84 8.73
C PRO A 40 8.67 -36.83 7.73
N LEU A 41 7.35 -36.59 7.82
CA LEU A 41 6.66 -35.58 7.00
C LEU A 41 7.07 -34.17 7.42
N ASP A 42 7.23 -33.93 8.73
CA ASP A 42 7.69 -32.66 9.29
C ASP A 42 9.12 -32.35 8.82
N LEU A 43 10.03 -33.34 8.87
CA LEU A 43 11.39 -33.20 8.33
C LEU A 43 11.42 -32.97 6.82
N GLN A 44 10.52 -33.62 6.07
CA GLN A 44 10.40 -33.40 4.64
C GLN A 44 9.88 -31.99 4.33
N ALA A 45 8.92 -31.50 5.11
CA ALA A 45 8.39 -30.14 4.98
C ALA A 45 9.49 -29.10 5.28
N GLU A 46 10.28 -29.29 6.34
CA GLU A 46 11.42 -28.43 6.66
C GLU A 46 12.45 -28.40 5.53
N LYS A 47 12.75 -29.55 4.92
CA LYS A 47 13.69 -29.64 3.80
C LYS A 47 13.17 -28.85 2.59
N VAL A 48 11.92 -29.06 2.20
CA VAL A 48 11.29 -28.34 1.07
C VAL A 48 11.26 -26.83 1.34
N GLN A 49 10.94 -26.43 2.57
CA GLN A 49 10.94 -25.03 2.96
C GLN A 49 12.34 -24.42 2.87
N ASN A 50 13.36 -25.11 3.38
CA ASN A 50 14.74 -24.62 3.33
C ASN A 50 15.26 -24.52 1.88
N GLU A 51 14.96 -25.48 1.02
CA GLU A 51 15.30 -25.43 -0.41
C GLU A 51 14.63 -24.25 -1.12
N TYR A 52 13.33 -24.02 -0.85
CA TYR A 52 12.61 -22.87 -1.38
C TYR A 52 13.24 -21.54 -0.96
N LEU A 53 13.58 -21.39 0.33
CA LEU A 53 14.23 -20.19 0.85
C LEU A 53 15.62 -19.97 0.27
N GLN A 54 16.40 -21.03 0.06
CA GLN A 54 17.72 -20.95 -0.57
C GLN A 54 17.60 -20.53 -2.04
N ASN A 55 16.62 -21.07 -2.77
CA ASN A 55 16.37 -20.70 -4.16
C ASN A 55 15.96 -19.22 -4.28
N LEU A 56 15.09 -18.74 -3.39
CA LEU A 56 14.73 -17.31 -3.35
C LEU A 56 15.94 -16.41 -3.06
N ALA A 57 16.80 -16.81 -2.12
CA ALA A 57 18.01 -16.05 -1.81
C ALA A 57 19.00 -16.02 -2.98
N GLY A 58 19.13 -17.13 -3.71
CA GLY A 58 19.91 -17.22 -4.94
C GLY A 58 19.37 -16.29 -6.03
N LEU A 59 18.06 -16.37 -6.31
CA LEU A 59 17.39 -15.50 -7.28
C LEU A 59 17.52 -14.02 -6.92
N ALA A 60 17.36 -13.67 -5.65
CA ALA A 60 17.56 -12.29 -5.18
C ALA A 60 18.95 -11.77 -5.54
N SER A 61 20.00 -12.58 -5.31
CA SER A 61 21.38 -12.22 -5.64
C SER A 61 21.62 -12.14 -7.16
N GLU A 62 20.98 -12.99 -7.95
CA GLU A 62 21.09 -12.94 -9.42
C GLU A 62 20.43 -11.69 -10.00
N TYR A 63 19.24 -11.33 -9.50
CA TYR A 63 18.58 -10.08 -9.90
C TYR A 63 19.40 -8.85 -9.51
N GLU A 64 19.98 -8.84 -8.31
CA GLU A 64 20.88 -7.78 -7.86
C GLU A 64 22.11 -7.64 -8.78
N LYS A 65 22.77 -8.76 -9.12
CA LYS A 65 23.89 -8.78 -10.07
C LYS A 65 23.50 -8.34 -11.49
N ALA A 66 22.24 -8.58 -11.88
CA ALA A 66 21.69 -8.13 -13.14
C ALA A 66 21.26 -6.65 -13.13
N GLY A 67 21.33 -5.97 -11.97
CA GLY A 67 20.88 -4.59 -11.78
C GLY A 67 19.36 -4.43 -11.60
N ASP A 68 18.61 -5.53 -11.50
CA ASP A 68 17.17 -5.51 -11.24
C ASP A 68 16.90 -5.53 -9.73
N THR A 69 17.12 -4.37 -9.10
CA THR A 69 16.99 -4.18 -7.65
C THR A 69 15.54 -4.37 -7.16
N GLU A 70 14.54 -4.06 -7.99
CA GLU A 70 13.14 -4.22 -7.64
C GLU A 70 12.75 -5.70 -7.51
N LYS A 71 13.12 -6.55 -8.48
CA LYS A 71 12.89 -8.01 -8.37
C LYS A 71 13.71 -8.64 -7.26
N SER A 72 14.93 -8.15 -7.02
CA SER A 72 15.74 -8.60 -5.89
C SER A 72 15.02 -8.35 -4.56
N ALA A 73 14.53 -7.12 -4.34
CA ALA A 73 13.75 -6.76 -3.17
C ALA A 73 12.46 -7.61 -3.04
N GLU A 74 11.78 -7.90 -4.16
CA GLU A 74 10.61 -8.78 -4.16
C GLU A 74 10.92 -10.19 -3.62
N MET A 75 12.01 -10.81 -4.08
CA MET A 75 12.42 -12.14 -3.61
C MET A 75 12.75 -12.13 -2.11
N LEU A 76 13.43 -11.10 -1.61
CA LEU A 76 13.73 -10.93 -0.18
C LEU A 76 12.46 -10.74 0.66
N ARG A 77 11.46 -9.99 0.15
CA ARG A 77 10.14 -9.87 0.82
C ARG A 77 9.43 -11.21 0.91
N GLN A 78 9.53 -12.07 -0.13
CA GLN A 78 8.96 -13.41 -0.09
C GLN A 78 9.63 -14.30 0.98
N ILE A 79 10.95 -14.19 1.16
CA ILE A 79 11.67 -14.87 2.25
C ILE A 79 11.11 -14.44 3.61
N LEU A 80 10.94 -13.13 3.83
CA LEU A 80 10.43 -12.60 5.11
C LEU A 80 8.97 -12.99 5.40
N LYS A 81 8.14 -13.25 4.37
CA LYS A 81 6.78 -13.78 4.56
C LYS A 81 6.78 -15.20 5.14
N VAL A 82 7.81 -15.98 4.84
CA VAL A 82 7.95 -17.37 5.31
C VAL A 82 8.76 -17.43 6.62
N ARG A 83 9.83 -16.64 6.72
CA ARG A 83 10.73 -16.57 7.87
C ARG A 83 11.01 -15.10 8.24
N PRO A 84 10.20 -14.48 9.12
CA PRO A 84 10.30 -13.05 9.44
C PRO A 84 11.46 -12.70 10.38
N ASP A 85 12.14 -13.68 10.97
CA ASP A 85 13.21 -13.53 11.96
C ASP A 85 14.64 -13.53 11.36
N VAL A 86 14.78 -13.40 10.04
CA VAL A 86 16.10 -13.34 9.39
C VAL A 86 16.59 -11.89 9.25
N ASP A 87 17.33 -11.40 10.24
CA ASP A 87 17.82 -10.01 10.23
C ASP A 87 18.76 -9.70 9.06
N ALA A 88 19.55 -10.67 8.60
CA ALA A 88 20.38 -10.52 7.41
C ALA A 88 19.57 -10.17 6.14
N VAL A 89 18.37 -10.76 5.99
CA VAL A 89 17.47 -10.50 4.85
C VAL A 89 16.80 -9.14 5.01
N LYS A 90 16.41 -8.75 6.23
CA LYS A 90 15.87 -7.40 6.50
C LYS A 90 16.87 -6.31 6.19
N ASN A 91 18.12 -6.48 6.62
CA ASN A 91 19.18 -5.49 6.40
C ASN A 91 19.47 -5.32 4.91
N LYS A 92 19.58 -6.44 4.16
CA LYS A 92 19.74 -6.39 2.71
C LYS A 92 18.54 -5.76 2.00
N LEU A 93 17.32 -6.13 2.39
CA LEU A 93 16.12 -5.55 1.81
C LEU A 93 16.10 -4.04 2.02
N LYS A 94 16.45 -3.58 3.23
CA LYS A 94 16.55 -2.16 3.54
C LYS A 94 17.62 -1.45 2.70
N GLU A 95 18.81 -2.04 2.53
CA GLU A 95 19.88 -1.49 1.70
C GLU A 95 19.46 -1.34 0.24
N ILE A 96 18.81 -2.37 -0.32
CA ILE A 96 18.29 -2.31 -1.70
C ILE A 96 17.16 -1.28 -1.82
N GLU A 97 16.25 -1.21 -0.85
CA GLU A 97 15.19 -0.21 -0.84
C GLU A 97 15.78 1.21 -0.76
N GLU A 98 16.75 1.46 0.12
CA GLU A 98 17.46 2.74 0.19
C GLU A 98 18.15 3.09 -1.14
N SER A 99 18.79 2.13 -1.80
CA SER A 99 19.40 2.34 -3.13
C SER A 99 18.35 2.71 -4.20
N ILE A 100 17.20 2.02 -4.23
CA ILE A 100 16.10 2.34 -5.17
C ILE A 100 15.58 3.76 -4.92
N PHE A 101 15.52 4.18 -3.66
CA PHE A 101 15.12 5.53 -3.29
C PHE A 101 16.12 6.59 -3.80
N ASP A 102 17.41 6.35 -3.64
CA ASP A 102 18.44 7.30 -4.04
C ASP A 102 18.56 7.42 -5.57
N ASP A 103 18.46 6.31 -6.30
CA ASP A 103 18.50 6.30 -7.77
C ASP A 103 17.30 7.01 -8.40
N ASN A 104 16.11 6.85 -7.82
CA ASN A 104 14.90 7.54 -8.26
C ASN A 104 14.79 8.93 -7.62
N THR A 105 15.74 9.81 -7.93
CA THR A 105 15.75 11.19 -7.47
C THR A 105 15.36 12.16 -8.60
N LYS A 106 14.40 13.05 -8.34
CA LYS A 106 14.06 14.20 -9.17
C LYS A 106 14.27 15.49 -8.40
N THR A 107 15.10 16.37 -8.94
CA THR A 107 15.33 17.70 -8.37
C THR A 107 14.67 18.77 -9.23
N MET A 108 13.99 19.73 -8.61
CA MET A 108 13.35 20.83 -9.30
C MET A 108 13.34 22.11 -8.47
N GLU A 109 13.20 23.25 -9.15
CA GLU A 109 13.00 24.54 -8.50
C GLU A 109 11.50 24.87 -8.46
N ILE A 110 11.01 25.22 -7.27
CA ILE A 110 9.65 25.70 -7.03
C ILE A 110 9.73 27.21 -6.84
N ASP A 111 8.89 27.91 -7.61
CA ASP A 111 8.64 29.35 -7.45
C ASP A 111 7.46 29.52 -6.47
N PRO A 112 7.68 30.06 -5.26
CA PRO A 112 6.63 30.25 -4.26
C PRO A 112 5.53 31.23 -4.71
N SER A 113 5.77 32.00 -5.77
CA SER A 113 4.80 32.94 -6.34
C SER A 113 3.72 32.25 -7.18
N LYS A 114 3.92 30.98 -7.54
CA LYS A 114 2.97 30.19 -8.33
C LYS A 114 2.03 29.39 -7.42
N SER A 115 0.76 29.28 -7.83
CA SER A 115 -0.27 28.61 -7.03
C SER A 115 -0.03 27.12 -6.86
N TRP A 116 0.13 26.36 -7.95
CA TRP A 116 0.47 24.94 -7.92
C TRP A 116 1.50 24.63 -9.00
N THR A 117 2.61 24.01 -8.59
CA THR A 117 3.65 23.57 -9.52
C THR A 117 3.59 22.06 -9.67
N SER A 118 3.39 21.60 -10.90
CA SER A 118 3.46 20.18 -11.21
C SER A 118 4.90 19.69 -11.13
N THR A 119 5.11 18.62 -10.35
CA THR A 119 6.41 17.98 -10.22
C THR A 119 6.70 17.00 -11.36
N GLY A 120 5.67 16.60 -12.13
CA GLY A 120 5.77 15.51 -13.11
C GLY A 120 6.15 14.16 -12.48
N VAL A 121 5.84 13.98 -11.20
CA VAL A 121 6.02 12.75 -10.43
C VAL A 121 4.62 12.15 -10.23
N LEU A 122 4.42 10.90 -10.66
CA LEU A 122 3.23 10.14 -10.38
C LEU A 122 3.48 9.29 -9.12
N VAL A 123 2.79 9.67 -8.05
CA VAL A 123 2.82 8.96 -6.79
C VAL A 123 1.90 7.75 -6.89
N GLU A 124 2.37 6.62 -6.42
CA GLU A 124 1.55 5.42 -6.28
C GLU A 124 0.90 5.37 -4.90
N LYS A 125 -0.31 4.82 -4.86
CA LYS A 125 -1.07 4.66 -3.62
C LYS A 125 -0.30 3.80 -2.62
N ASP A 126 -0.28 4.25 -1.36
CA ASP A 126 0.34 3.57 -0.22
C ASP A 126 1.85 3.31 -0.35
N LYS A 127 2.52 3.95 -1.32
CA LYS A 127 3.99 3.92 -1.43
C LYS A 127 4.61 5.18 -0.79
N PRO A 128 5.70 5.03 -0.02
CA PRO A 128 6.39 6.16 0.58
C PRO A 128 7.17 6.96 -0.47
N VAL A 129 7.10 8.28 -0.38
CA VAL A 129 7.88 9.24 -1.15
C VAL A 129 8.56 10.21 -0.19
N ARG A 130 9.85 10.41 -0.39
CA ARG A 130 10.65 11.36 0.38
C ARG A 130 10.74 12.68 -0.38
N ILE A 131 10.38 13.76 0.29
CA ILE A 131 10.45 15.11 -0.28
C ILE A 131 11.33 15.94 0.63
N GLU A 132 12.42 16.47 0.09
CA GLU A 132 13.36 17.35 0.77
C GLU A 132 13.33 18.71 0.09
N ALA A 133 13.14 19.77 0.86
CA ALA A 133 13.07 21.13 0.35
C ALA A 133 14.16 21.99 1.03
N THR A 134 14.94 22.67 0.21
CA THR A 134 16.01 23.56 0.65
C THR A 134 15.85 24.93 0.04
N GLY A 135 16.39 25.94 0.72
CA GLY A 135 16.32 27.33 0.29
C GLY A 135 15.40 28.18 1.14
N THR A 136 15.39 29.47 0.83
CA THR A 136 14.66 30.47 1.60
C THR A 136 13.95 31.39 0.65
N TYR A 137 12.74 31.78 1.00
CA TYR A 137 12.00 32.80 0.29
C TYR A 137 11.34 33.75 1.28
N LYS A 138 11.01 34.94 0.80
CA LYS A 138 10.25 35.95 1.53
C LYS A 138 8.89 36.09 0.86
N PHE A 139 7.85 36.32 1.64
CA PHE A 139 6.56 36.70 1.11
C PHE A 139 6.05 37.95 1.84
N VAL A 140 5.36 38.81 1.10
CA VAL A 140 4.76 40.04 1.60
C VAL A 140 3.29 40.04 1.22
N VAL A 141 2.42 40.27 2.20
CA VAL A 141 0.97 40.37 2.00
C VAL A 141 0.55 41.79 2.29
N ASN A 142 -0.02 42.46 1.28
CA ASN A 142 -0.56 43.81 1.44
C ASN A 142 -2.08 43.71 1.48
N ASP A 143 -2.65 43.58 2.67
CA ASP A 143 -4.09 43.47 2.88
C ASP A 143 -4.57 44.43 3.96
N THR A 144 -5.77 44.99 3.78
CA THR A 144 -6.41 45.86 4.78
C THR A 144 -7.40 45.03 5.57
N LEU A 145 -7.06 44.69 6.82
CA LEU A 145 -7.88 43.84 7.67
C LEU A 145 -8.59 44.67 8.75
N GLY A 146 -9.86 44.32 9.00
CA GLY A 146 -10.60 44.83 10.16
C GLY A 146 -10.27 44.05 11.44
N PRO A 147 -10.91 44.37 12.58
CA PRO A 147 -10.68 43.72 13.88
C PRO A 147 -10.88 42.20 13.88
N ASN A 148 -11.64 41.68 12.92
CA ASN A 148 -11.93 40.26 12.76
C ASN A 148 -10.83 39.49 11.98
N GLY A 149 -9.81 40.18 11.46
CA GLY A 149 -8.72 39.55 10.70
C GLY A 149 -9.18 38.85 9.42
N TYR A 150 -8.40 37.85 8.99
CA TYR A 150 -8.77 36.97 7.87
C TYR A 150 -9.95 36.08 8.28
N GLN A 151 -11.16 36.41 7.80
CA GLN A 151 -12.28 35.50 7.88
C GLN A 151 -12.11 34.41 6.83
N GLY A 152 -12.09 33.18 7.32
CA GLY A 152 -11.48 32.12 6.58
C GLY A 152 -12.32 31.54 5.43
N SER A 153 -11.64 31.14 4.35
CA SER A 153 -12.21 30.48 3.16
C SER A 153 -13.15 31.38 2.34
N THR A 154 -12.70 32.59 2.04
CA THR A 154 -13.08 33.19 0.76
C THR A 154 -12.24 32.54 -0.35
N ALA A 155 -12.77 32.37 -1.56
CA ALA A 155 -12.01 31.86 -2.73
C ALA A 155 -10.68 32.61 -3.00
N VAL A 156 -10.51 33.80 -2.42
CA VAL A 156 -9.28 34.61 -2.44
C VAL A 156 -8.18 34.07 -1.50
N GLN A 157 -8.55 33.31 -0.47
CA GLN A 157 -7.66 32.72 0.52
C GLN A 157 -7.44 31.25 0.18
N GLU A 158 -6.76 30.98 -0.93
CA GLU A 158 -6.33 29.62 -1.31
C GLU A 158 -5.23 29.06 -0.40
N PHE A 159 -5.19 29.42 0.89
CA PHE A 159 -4.23 28.88 1.85
C PHE A 159 -4.91 27.94 2.83
N SER A 160 -4.16 26.94 3.28
CA SER A 160 -4.66 25.90 4.19
C SER A 160 -4.49 26.43 5.61
N LYS A 161 -5.60 26.69 6.31
CA LYS A 161 -5.58 27.27 7.67
C LYS A 161 -4.99 26.32 8.70
N ASP A 162 -5.11 25.02 8.45
CA ASP A 162 -4.63 23.98 9.35
C ASP A 162 -3.10 23.77 9.24
N LEU A 163 -2.46 24.39 8.26
CA LEU A 163 -1.03 24.25 8.00
C LEU A 163 -0.29 25.58 8.22
N PRO A 164 1.00 25.54 8.64
CA PRO A 164 1.78 26.75 8.84
C PRO A 164 1.84 27.60 7.57
N ILE A 165 1.56 28.90 7.71
CA ILE A 165 1.71 29.87 6.61
C ILE A 165 3.20 29.97 6.26
N GLY A 166 3.49 29.98 4.97
CA GLY A 166 4.85 30.02 4.44
C GLY A 166 5.52 28.64 4.34
N SER A 167 4.87 27.55 4.73
CA SER A 167 5.41 26.20 4.55
C SER A 167 5.22 25.66 3.13
N LEU A 168 6.10 24.74 2.72
CA LEU A 168 5.86 23.94 1.53
C LEU A 168 4.81 22.86 1.83
N ILE A 169 3.79 22.79 0.97
CA ILE A 169 2.71 21.81 1.05
C ILE A 169 2.61 21.03 -0.26
N ALA A 170 2.18 19.77 -0.13
CA ALA A 170 2.01 18.85 -1.24
C ALA A 170 0.56 18.43 -1.37
N VAL A 171 0.11 18.23 -2.60
CA VAL A 171 -1.17 17.58 -2.86
C VAL A 171 -1.01 16.57 -3.98
N VAL A 172 -1.75 15.47 -3.90
CA VAL A 172 -1.82 14.47 -4.96
C VAL A 172 -3.11 14.69 -5.72
N ALA A 173 -2.99 15.07 -6.99
CA ALA A 173 -4.13 15.21 -7.88
C ALA A 173 -4.41 13.84 -8.54
N PRO A 174 -5.54 13.17 -8.22
CA PRO A 174 -5.85 11.88 -8.82
C PRO A 174 -6.08 12.05 -10.33
N ALA A 175 -5.51 11.14 -11.12
CA ALA A 175 -5.64 11.18 -12.59
C ALA A 175 -7.10 11.04 -13.07
N ASN A 176 -7.95 10.42 -12.24
CA ASN A 176 -9.36 10.15 -12.54
C ASN A 176 -10.27 11.07 -11.71
N ARG A 177 -9.96 12.36 -11.65
CA ARG A 177 -10.77 13.35 -10.92
C ARG A 177 -12.14 13.45 -11.60
N ASN A 178 -13.16 12.89 -10.95
CA ASN A 178 -14.54 13.06 -11.39
C ASN A 178 -14.89 14.56 -11.27
N PRO A 179 -15.24 15.26 -12.35
CA PRO A 179 -15.52 16.71 -12.31
C PRO A 179 -16.70 17.09 -11.41
N LYS A 180 -17.45 16.10 -10.90
CA LYS A 180 -18.53 16.28 -9.91
C LYS A 180 -18.06 16.24 -8.44
N ASN A 181 -16.90 15.67 -8.14
CA ASN A 181 -16.31 15.74 -6.79
C ASN A 181 -15.47 17.02 -6.69
N LYS A 182 -16.06 18.01 -6.03
CA LYS A 182 -15.43 19.30 -5.71
C LYS A 182 -14.48 19.24 -4.52
N GLU A 183 -14.29 18.06 -3.92
CA GLU A 183 -13.31 17.90 -2.84
C GLU A 183 -11.92 18.20 -3.42
N GLU A 184 -11.35 19.30 -2.96
CA GLU A 184 -9.94 19.60 -3.19
C GLU A 184 -9.14 18.58 -2.39
N PRO A 185 -8.18 17.89 -3.00
CA PRO A 185 -7.41 16.88 -2.28
C PRO A 185 -6.71 17.52 -1.08
N ASP A 186 -6.66 16.80 0.04
CA ASP A 186 -6.19 17.36 1.30
C ASP A 186 -4.69 17.70 1.22
N PRO A 187 -4.30 18.96 1.47
CA PRO A 187 -2.91 19.36 1.44
C PRO A 187 -2.16 18.73 2.60
N THR A 188 -0.98 18.18 2.31
CA THR A 188 -0.09 17.57 3.29
C THR A 188 1.10 18.48 3.55
N PHE A 189 1.44 18.66 4.82
CA PHE A 189 2.63 19.39 5.24
C PHE A 189 3.92 18.67 4.85
N VAL A 190 4.81 19.35 4.12
CA VAL A 190 6.13 18.83 3.72
C VAL A 190 7.24 19.43 4.58
N GLY A 191 7.30 20.77 4.68
CA GLY A 191 8.39 21.46 5.39
C GLY A 191 9.76 21.29 4.70
N GLU A 192 10.83 21.10 5.48
CA GLU A 192 12.22 20.95 5.01
C GLU A 192 12.54 19.54 4.48
N GLY A 193 11.84 18.52 4.97
CA GLY A 193 12.18 17.13 4.66
C GLY A 193 11.22 16.17 5.35
N LYS A 194 10.45 15.41 4.57
CA LYS A 194 9.54 14.40 5.14
C LYS A 194 9.36 13.21 4.20
N GLU A 195 9.34 12.03 4.80
CA GLU A 195 8.84 10.82 4.15
C GLU A 195 7.33 10.74 4.35
N ILE A 196 6.59 10.73 3.25
CA ILE A 196 5.13 10.83 3.23
C ILE A 196 4.58 9.65 2.43
N THR A 197 3.61 8.96 3.01
CA THR A 197 2.80 7.95 2.32
C THR A 197 1.46 8.56 1.96
N PHE A 198 1.16 8.63 0.66
CA PHE A 198 -0.10 9.17 0.17
C PHE A 198 -1.15 8.07 0.04
N LYS A 199 -2.38 8.36 0.49
CA LYS A 199 -3.53 7.43 0.43
C LYS A 199 -4.08 7.23 -0.98
N GLU A 200 -3.76 8.15 -1.87
CA GLU A 200 -4.21 8.18 -3.26
C GLU A 200 -3.00 8.26 -4.18
N GLY A 201 -3.14 7.67 -5.37
CA GLY A 201 -2.15 7.76 -6.44
C GLY A 201 -2.54 8.84 -7.44
N GLY A 202 -1.55 9.58 -7.95
CA GLY A 202 -1.80 10.70 -8.85
C GLY A 202 -0.60 11.60 -9.05
N LEU A 203 -0.83 12.73 -9.71
CA LEU A 203 0.21 13.70 -9.99
C LEU A 203 0.52 14.52 -8.73
N LEU A 204 1.78 14.50 -8.30
CA LEU A 204 2.22 15.30 -7.16
C LEU A 204 2.37 16.76 -7.58
N LEU A 205 1.65 17.64 -6.89
CA LEU A 205 1.76 19.08 -7.02
C LEU A 205 2.30 19.67 -5.72
N LEU A 206 3.18 20.66 -5.86
CA LEU A 206 3.77 21.38 -4.74
C LEU A 206 3.43 22.86 -4.79
N ARG A 207 3.24 23.47 -3.62
CA ARG A 207 3.10 24.92 -3.48
C ARG A 207 3.54 25.43 -2.12
N ALA A 208 3.82 26.73 -2.06
CA ALA A 208 3.93 27.43 -0.79
C ALA A 208 2.53 27.72 -0.22
N ASN A 209 2.35 27.50 1.08
CA ASN A 209 1.11 27.83 1.79
C ASN A 209 1.06 29.33 2.09
N VAL A 210 0.82 30.12 1.06
CA VAL A 210 0.71 31.59 1.12
C VAL A 210 -0.65 32.03 0.57
N PRO A 211 -1.19 33.16 1.03
CA PRO A 211 -2.43 33.69 0.46
C PRO A 211 -2.19 34.13 -1.00
N SER A 212 -3.25 34.10 -1.83
CA SER A 212 -3.13 34.33 -3.27
C SER A 212 -2.63 35.73 -3.65
N ASN A 213 -2.80 36.71 -2.77
CA ASN A 213 -2.31 38.09 -2.92
C ASN A 213 -0.87 38.30 -2.40
N ALA A 214 -0.20 37.24 -1.92
CA ALA A 214 1.17 37.33 -1.46
C ALA A 214 2.14 37.54 -2.63
N ILE A 215 2.98 38.56 -2.52
CA ILE A 215 4.13 38.72 -3.40
C ILE A 215 5.27 37.90 -2.80
N CYS A 216 5.67 36.84 -3.47
CA CYS A 216 6.79 36.00 -3.05
C CYS A 216 8.07 36.37 -3.80
N THR A 217 9.22 36.25 -3.15
CA THR A 217 10.52 36.47 -3.76
C THR A 217 11.52 35.50 -3.15
N GLY A 218 12.17 34.72 -4.01
CA GLY A 218 13.08 33.64 -3.62
C GLY A 218 12.79 32.38 -4.42
N LYS A 219 13.52 31.31 -4.10
CA LYS A 219 13.36 30.01 -4.76
C LYS A 219 13.49 28.91 -3.72
N LEU A 220 12.69 27.86 -3.90
CA LEU A 220 12.82 26.62 -3.15
C LEU A 220 13.33 25.54 -4.08
N LYS A 221 14.36 24.81 -3.66
CA LYS A 221 14.88 23.66 -4.39
C LYS A 221 14.35 22.41 -3.72
N VAL A 222 13.58 21.63 -4.46
CA VAL A 222 12.94 20.42 -3.96
C VAL A 222 13.57 19.21 -4.62
N LYS A 223 13.98 18.25 -3.80
CA LYS A 223 14.42 16.92 -4.17
C LYS A 223 13.32 15.94 -3.77
N ILE A 224 12.82 15.20 -4.74
CA ILE A 224 11.82 14.16 -4.56
C ILE A 224 12.53 12.84 -4.83
N SER A 225 12.49 11.92 -3.87
CA SER A 225 13.05 10.59 -4.00
C SER A 225 12.05 9.53 -3.58
N GLY A 226 12.21 8.32 -4.12
CA GLY A 226 11.42 7.16 -3.74
C GLY A 226 10.66 6.51 -4.87
N ASN A 227 9.64 5.75 -4.50
CA ASN A 227 9.01 4.81 -5.41
C ASN A 227 7.87 5.50 -6.18
N TYR A 228 8.25 6.29 -7.18
CA TYR A 228 7.31 7.03 -8.03
C TYR A 228 7.57 6.75 -9.52
N ALA A 229 6.51 6.83 -10.33
CA ALA A 229 6.64 6.75 -11.77
C ALA A 229 6.88 8.15 -12.36
N PRO A 230 7.77 8.31 -13.35
CA PRO A 230 7.85 9.56 -14.09
C PRO A 230 6.54 9.79 -14.86
N ALA A 231 5.97 10.99 -14.75
CA ALA A 231 4.84 11.37 -15.60
C ALA A 231 5.32 11.41 -17.05
N ARG A 232 4.74 10.56 -17.91
CA ARG A 232 4.99 10.54 -19.36
C ARG A 232 4.33 11.71 -20.06
#